data_AF-Q5BLB5-F1
#
_entry.id   AF-Q5BLB5-F1
#
_cell.length_a   1.000
_cell.length_b   1.000
_cell.length_c   1.000
_cell.angle_alpha   90.00
_cell.angle_beta   90.00
_cell.angle_gamma   90.00
#
_symmetry.space_group_name_H-M   'P 1'
#
loop_
_entity.id
_entity.type
_entity.pdbx_description
1 polymer ?
#
loop_
_entity_poly.entity_id
_entity_poly.type
_entity_poly.pdbx_seq_one_letter_code
_entity_poly.pdbx_strand_id
1 'polypeptide(L)'
;MSCGYTGPINEQNKENIKRAIAMHAAARRTRMLQQLREGLQLYRLVDIMEKNKEVCRSHFVFEGGNDQVDSQYIVSHLDPKMSESGTLKHSKEMQILNNFQDFLMELEDGGPEDEEALCVSKVMQWLSGQAHVHLLLSERQAFKITVLFDHTCMERMPDHRICYPVDSAWTQTITFPTAHSTSLNQFKENMRIAVQQGAYFYRV
;
A
#
# COMPACT_ATOMS: atom_id res chain seq x y z
N MET A 1 19.77 6.26 -27.71
CA MET A 1 18.63 6.88 -26.99
C MET A 1 19.03 8.26 -26.47
N SER A 2 18.74 9.32 -27.23
CA SER A 2 18.92 10.71 -26.76
C SER A 2 17.65 11.18 -26.03
N CYS A 3 17.39 10.61 -24.85
CA CYS A 3 16.23 10.96 -24.02
C CYS A 3 16.57 11.94 -22.87
N GLY A 4 17.83 12.41 -22.81
CA GLY A 4 18.27 13.37 -21.80
C GLY A 4 17.83 14.79 -22.13
N TYR A 5 17.42 15.53 -21.11
CA TYR A 5 17.28 16.98 -21.21
C TYR A 5 18.66 17.62 -21.17
N THR A 6 18.98 18.45 -22.16
CA THR A 6 20.31 19.09 -22.31
C THR A 6 20.26 20.62 -22.20
N GLY A 7 19.10 21.19 -21.83
CA GLY A 7 18.95 22.63 -21.63
C GLY A 7 19.28 23.07 -20.20
N PRO A 8 19.06 24.35 -19.87
CA PRO A 8 19.31 24.89 -18.53
C PRO A 8 18.32 24.34 -17.48
N ILE A 9 18.83 23.99 -16.31
CA ILE A 9 18.02 23.59 -15.15
C ILE A 9 17.41 24.85 -14.52
N ASN A 10 16.11 25.06 -14.75
CA ASN A 10 15.34 26.17 -14.19
C ASN A 10 13.85 25.83 -14.10
N GLU A 11 13.08 26.64 -13.36
CA GLU A 11 11.63 26.41 -13.16
C GLU A 11 10.85 26.37 -14.49
N GLN A 12 11.24 27.18 -15.48
CA GLN A 12 10.59 27.19 -16.80
C GLN A 12 10.67 25.83 -17.51
N ASN A 13 11.72 25.05 -17.22
CA ASN A 13 11.97 23.75 -17.82
C ASN A 13 11.65 22.57 -16.90
N LYS A 14 11.06 22.80 -15.72
CA LYS A 14 10.77 21.77 -14.71
C LYS A 14 10.06 20.55 -15.28
N GLU A 15 9.00 20.76 -16.07
CA GLU A 15 8.23 19.65 -16.67
C GLU A 15 9.01 18.92 -17.77
N ASN A 16 9.85 19.62 -18.53
CA ASN A 16 10.74 18.98 -19.50
C ASN A 16 11.81 18.11 -18.81
N ILE A 17 12.34 18.59 -17.69
CA ILE A 17 13.32 17.86 -16.86
C ILE A 17 12.66 16.60 -16.27
N LYS A 18 11.50 16.74 -15.62
CA LYS A 18 10.74 15.60 -15.07
C LYS A 18 10.43 14.56 -16.14
N ARG A 19 9.95 15.01 -17.31
CA ARG A 19 9.64 14.13 -18.45
C ARG A 19 10.89 13.38 -18.95
N ALA A 20 12.02 14.06 -19.08
CA ALA A 20 13.27 13.41 -19.50
C ALA A 20 13.74 12.35 -18.49
N ILE A 21 13.63 12.62 -17.18
CA ILE A 21 13.94 11.65 -16.12
C ILE A 21 13.00 10.43 -16.22
N ALA A 22 11.69 10.66 -16.33
CA ALA A 22 10.71 9.58 -16.46
C ALA A 22 10.95 8.74 -17.72
N MET A 23 11.19 9.38 -18.87
CA MET A 23 11.52 8.70 -20.12
C MET A 23 12.80 7.88 -20.01
N HIS A 24 13.86 8.42 -19.41
CA HIS A 24 15.11 7.71 -19.21
C HIS A 24 14.93 6.46 -18.33
N ALA A 25 14.23 6.61 -17.20
CA ALA A 25 13.92 5.50 -16.30
C ALA A 25 13.03 4.43 -16.97
N ALA A 26 12.05 4.84 -17.77
CA ALA A 26 11.21 3.92 -18.56
C ALA A 26 12.05 3.18 -19.60
N ALA A 27 12.85 3.89 -20.40
CA ALA A 27 13.62 3.29 -21.49
C ALA A 27 14.67 2.27 -20.99
N ARG A 28 15.32 2.55 -19.85
CA ARG A 28 16.23 1.59 -19.20
C ARG A 28 15.50 0.32 -18.79
N ARG A 29 14.30 0.45 -18.20
CA ARG A 29 13.46 -0.70 -17.82
C ARG A 29 12.96 -1.47 -19.04
N THR A 30 12.49 -0.79 -20.08
CA THR A 30 12.03 -1.41 -21.33
C THR A 30 13.11 -2.29 -21.94
N ARG A 31 14.37 -1.84 -21.97
CA ARG A 31 15.47 -2.66 -22.50
C ARG A 31 15.66 -3.97 -21.71
N MET A 32 15.67 -3.90 -20.38
CA MET A 32 15.81 -5.08 -19.53
C MET A 32 14.64 -6.04 -19.68
N LEU A 33 13.41 -5.51 -19.68
CA LEU A 33 12.18 -6.29 -19.86
C LEU A 33 12.13 -6.94 -21.25
N GLN A 34 12.61 -6.26 -22.29
CA GLN A 34 12.71 -6.81 -23.64
C GLN A 34 13.68 -7.99 -23.70
N GLN A 35 14.86 -7.88 -23.08
CA GLN A 35 15.83 -8.98 -23.00
C GLN A 35 15.27 -10.17 -22.20
N LEU A 36 14.54 -9.91 -21.11
CA LEU A 36 13.86 -10.96 -20.35
C LEU A 36 12.80 -11.66 -21.22
N ARG A 37 11.98 -10.90 -21.95
CA ARG A 37 10.97 -11.43 -22.87
C ARG A 37 11.60 -12.28 -23.97
N GLU A 38 12.71 -11.82 -24.57
CA GLU A 38 13.46 -12.58 -25.57
C GLU A 38 14.00 -13.90 -25.00
N GLY A 39 14.58 -13.88 -23.81
CA GLY A 39 15.04 -15.07 -23.11
C GLY A 39 13.93 -16.09 -22.85
N LEU A 40 12.75 -15.63 -22.42
CA LEU A 40 11.56 -16.47 -22.23
C LEU A 40 11.03 -17.02 -23.57
N GLN A 41 11.08 -16.22 -24.64
CA GLN A 41 10.62 -16.64 -25.98
C GLN A 41 11.47 -17.78 -26.56
N LEU A 42 12.77 -17.85 -26.26
CA LEU A 42 13.64 -18.95 -26.69
C LEU A 42 13.11 -20.34 -26.26
N TYR A 43 12.41 -20.39 -25.13
CA TYR A 43 11.77 -21.60 -24.60
C TYR A 43 10.26 -21.64 -24.87
N ARG A 44 9.76 -20.74 -25.72
CA ARG A 44 8.33 -20.56 -26.03
C ARG A 44 7.46 -20.24 -24.81
N LEU A 45 8.06 -19.77 -23.72
CA LEU A 45 7.34 -19.50 -22.47
C LEU A 45 6.39 -18.32 -22.63
N VAL A 46 6.72 -17.32 -23.45
CA VAL A 46 5.82 -16.19 -23.74
C VAL A 46 4.52 -16.69 -24.38
N ASP A 47 4.61 -17.56 -25.40
CA ASP A 47 3.43 -18.16 -26.05
C ASP A 47 2.58 -18.98 -25.05
N ILE A 48 3.24 -19.72 -24.15
CA ILE A 48 2.59 -20.53 -23.12
C ILE A 48 1.87 -19.62 -22.11
N MET A 49 2.53 -18.56 -21.64
CA MET A 49 1.98 -17.60 -20.69
C MET A 49 0.80 -16.82 -21.29
N GLU A 50 0.86 -16.42 -22.56
CA GLU A 50 -0.25 -15.75 -23.24
C GLU A 50 -1.48 -16.66 -23.38
N LYS A 51 -1.28 -17.96 -23.60
CA LYS A 51 -2.36 -18.96 -23.74
C LYS A 51 -2.92 -19.47 -22.42
N ASN A 52 -2.09 -19.54 -21.38
CA ASN A 52 -2.42 -20.19 -20.10
C ASN A 52 -2.24 -19.22 -18.93
N LYS A 53 -2.74 -17.98 -19.05
CA LYS A 53 -2.51 -16.89 -18.09
C LYS A 53 -2.73 -17.29 -16.64
N GLU A 54 -3.90 -17.86 -16.32
CA GLU A 54 -4.24 -18.25 -14.94
C GLU A 54 -3.33 -19.36 -14.39
N VAL A 55 -3.01 -20.36 -15.21
CA VAL A 55 -2.09 -21.44 -14.81
C VAL A 55 -0.70 -20.87 -14.54
N CYS A 56 -0.19 -20.07 -15.47
CA CYS A 56 1.13 -19.45 -15.35
C CYS A 56 1.18 -18.45 -14.18
N ARG A 57 0.09 -17.74 -13.90
CA ARG A 57 0.02 -16.77 -12.81
C ARG A 57 0.40 -17.41 -11.47
N SER A 58 -0.16 -18.59 -11.15
CA SER A 58 0.18 -19.35 -9.92
C SER A 58 1.65 -19.77 -9.80
N HIS A 59 2.41 -19.77 -10.90
CA HIS A 59 3.85 -20.09 -10.92
C HIS A 59 4.74 -18.87 -10.68
N PHE A 60 4.25 -17.66 -10.92
CA PHE A 60 4.99 -16.41 -10.70
C PHE A 60 4.50 -15.64 -9.47
N VAL A 61 3.23 -15.81 -9.14
CA VAL A 61 2.56 -15.27 -7.97
C VAL A 61 2.13 -16.49 -7.16
N PHE A 62 2.56 -16.59 -5.92
CA PHE A 62 2.17 -17.68 -5.03
C PHE A 62 0.67 -17.57 -4.69
N GLU A 63 -0.19 -18.04 -5.60
CA GLU A 63 -1.64 -18.15 -5.41
C GLU A 63 -1.95 -19.56 -4.91
N GLY A 64 -2.21 -19.71 -3.60
CA GLY A 64 -2.65 -20.98 -3.01
C GLY A 64 -1.76 -21.58 -1.91
N GLY A 65 -0.75 -20.86 -1.41
CA GLY A 65 0.01 -21.23 -0.21
C GLY A 65 -0.48 -20.50 1.04
N ASN A 66 -0.15 -21.02 2.24
CA ASN A 66 -0.35 -20.41 3.57
C ASN A 66 0.29 -19.01 3.77
N ASP A 67 0.69 -18.32 2.69
CA ASP A 67 1.37 -17.03 2.71
C ASP A 67 0.44 -15.87 2.28
N GLN A 68 -0.87 -16.12 2.18
CA GLN A 68 -1.84 -15.01 2.17
C GLN A 68 -1.74 -14.27 3.51
N VAL A 69 -1.75 -12.95 3.43
CA VAL A 69 -1.69 -12.11 4.63
C VAL A 69 -3.06 -12.15 5.29
N ASP A 70 -3.09 -12.65 6.52
CA ASP A 70 -4.25 -12.59 7.38
C ASP A 70 -4.22 -11.32 8.27
N SER A 71 -5.33 -11.02 8.92
CA SER A 71 -5.51 -9.90 9.83
C SER A 71 -4.49 -9.97 10.96
N GLN A 72 -4.26 -11.18 11.47
CA GLN A 72 -3.30 -11.46 12.54
C GLN A 72 -1.86 -11.10 12.14
N TYR A 73 -1.48 -11.37 10.89
CA TYR A 73 -0.19 -10.99 10.35
C TYR A 73 -0.05 -9.47 10.35
N ILE A 74 -1.02 -8.72 9.82
CA ILE A 74 -0.93 -7.25 9.84
C ILE A 74 -0.86 -6.73 11.28
N VAL A 75 -1.77 -7.18 12.16
CA VAL A 75 -1.87 -6.72 13.55
C VAL A 75 -0.59 -7.01 14.34
N SER A 76 0.02 -8.18 14.17
CA SER A 76 1.26 -8.55 14.86
C SER A 76 2.49 -7.75 14.44
N HIS A 77 2.44 -7.06 13.28
CA HIS A 77 3.52 -6.21 12.80
C HIS A 77 3.27 -4.71 13.04
N LEU A 78 2.14 -4.33 13.64
CA LEU A 78 1.91 -2.94 14.05
C LEU A 78 2.91 -2.53 15.14
N ASP A 79 3.51 -1.36 14.97
CA ASP A 79 4.40 -0.70 15.93
C ASP A 79 3.85 0.70 16.26
N PRO A 80 2.78 0.78 17.08
CA PRO A 80 2.11 2.03 17.37
C PRO A 80 2.93 2.94 18.30
N LYS A 81 3.05 4.21 17.91
CA LYS A 81 3.66 5.26 18.72
C LYS A 81 2.59 5.91 19.60
N MET A 82 2.28 5.22 20.69
CA MET A 82 1.21 5.60 21.63
C MET A 82 1.60 6.81 22.48
N SER A 83 0.60 7.60 22.84
CA SER A 83 0.65 8.56 23.94
C SER A 83 0.81 7.86 25.29
N GLU A 84 1.20 8.63 26.30
CA GLU A 84 1.37 8.15 27.68
C GLU A 84 0.10 7.45 28.20
N SER A 85 0.29 6.28 28.79
CA SER A 85 -0.79 5.47 29.37
C SER A 85 -1.57 6.25 30.43
N GLY A 86 -2.89 6.07 30.44
CA GLY A 86 -3.80 6.79 31.35
C GLY A 86 -4.31 8.14 30.83
N THR A 87 -3.78 8.64 29.71
CA THR A 87 -4.30 9.86 29.07
C THR A 87 -5.54 9.60 28.22
N LEU A 88 -6.38 10.63 28.00
CA LEU A 88 -7.48 10.57 27.05
C LEU A 88 -7.00 10.31 25.61
N LYS A 89 -5.78 10.79 25.27
CA LYS A 89 -5.15 10.51 23.97
C LYS A 89 -4.92 9.00 23.80
N HIS A 90 -4.28 8.38 24.78
CA HIS A 90 -4.01 6.93 24.78
C HIS A 90 -5.28 6.10 24.64
N SER A 91 -6.36 6.48 25.33
CA SER A 91 -7.66 5.80 25.22
C SER A 91 -8.23 5.85 23.78
N LYS A 92 -8.16 7.02 23.13
CA LYS A 92 -8.59 7.17 21.73
C LYS A 92 -7.72 6.37 20.76
N GLU A 93 -6.41 6.35 20.97
CA GLU A 93 -5.46 5.59 20.14
C GLU A 93 -5.74 4.09 20.23
N MET A 94 -5.99 3.58 21.44
CA MET A 94 -6.35 2.18 21.64
C MET A 94 -7.69 1.83 20.96
N GLN A 95 -8.67 2.73 21.04
CA GLN A 95 -9.94 2.55 20.34
C GLN A 95 -9.76 2.46 18.82
N ILE A 96 -8.87 3.28 18.25
CA ILE A 96 -8.54 3.25 16.82
C ILE A 96 -7.87 1.93 16.43
N LEU A 97 -6.91 1.44 17.24
CA LEU A 97 -6.25 0.15 16.99
C LEU A 97 -7.25 -1.01 17.05
N ASN A 98 -8.16 -1.01 18.02
CA ASN A 98 -9.21 -2.02 18.13
C ASN A 98 -10.15 -1.97 16.91
N ASN A 99 -10.60 -0.77 16.52
CA ASN A 99 -11.42 -0.62 15.31
C ASN A 99 -10.70 -1.08 14.04
N PHE A 100 -9.38 -0.89 13.97
CA PHE A 100 -8.57 -1.35 12.85
C PHE A 100 -8.46 -2.88 12.81
N GLN A 101 -8.26 -3.51 13.96
CA GLN A 101 -8.28 -4.97 14.08
C GLN A 101 -9.67 -5.54 13.69
N ASP A 102 -10.76 -4.97 14.23
CA ASP A 102 -12.14 -5.39 13.90
C ASP A 102 -12.43 -5.23 12.40
N PHE A 103 -11.98 -4.13 11.79
CA PHE A 103 -12.10 -3.93 10.35
C PHE A 103 -11.36 -5.00 9.55
N LEU A 104 -10.13 -5.36 9.92
CA LEU A 104 -9.37 -6.39 9.22
C LEU A 104 -10.03 -7.76 9.35
N MET A 105 -10.48 -8.15 10.54
CA MET A 105 -11.17 -9.43 10.75
C MET A 105 -12.46 -9.52 9.93
N GLU A 106 -13.24 -8.44 9.85
CA GLU A 106 -14.44 -8.43 8.99
C GLU A 106 -14.14 -8.55 7.49
N LEU A 107 -12.98 -8.09 7.03
CA LEU A 107 -12.55 -8.29 5.64
C LEU A 107 -12.16 -9.76 5.36
N GLU A 108 -11.81 -10.54 6.39
CA GLU A 108 -11.53 -11.98 6.24
C GLU A 108 -12.81 -12.82 6.23
N ASP A 109 -13.77 -12.45 7.07
CA ASP A 109 -15.08 -13.10 7.13
C ASP A 109 -15.92 -12.78 5.89
N GLY A 110 -15.68 -11.62 5.27
CA GLY A 110 -16.28 -11.22 4.00
C GLY A 110 -15.73 -12.05 2.86
N GLY A 111 -16.50 -13.06 2.41
CA GLY A 111 -16.15 -13.86 1.25
C GLY A 111 -15.89 -12.99 0.00
N PRO A 112 -15.14 -13.51 -1.00
CA PRO A 112 -14.86 -12.78 -2.22
C PRO A 112 -16.14 -12.67 -3.07
N GLU A 113 -17.01 -11.72 -2.74
CA GLU A 113 -18.24 -11.46 -3.50
C GLU A 113 -17.95 -10.77 -4.84
N ASP A 114 -16.79 -10.12 -4.99
CA ASP A 114 -16.29 -9.53 -6.24
C ASP A 114 -14.75 -9.42 -6.26
N GLU A 115 -14.09 -9.52 -7.42
CA GLU A 115 -12.62 -9.32 -7.55
C GLU A 115 -12.19 -7.89 -7.11
N GLU A 116 -13.09 -6.92 -7.21
CA GLU A 116 -12.86 -5.54 -6.80
C GLU A 116 -13.07 -5.32 -5.30
N ALA A 117 -13.67 -6.28 -4.59
CA ALA A 117 -13.91 -6.18 -3.15
C ALA A 117 -12.61 -5.94 -2.39
N LEU A 118 -12.67 -5.09 -1.37
CA LEU A 118 -11.56 -4.86 -0.48
C LEU A 118 -11.29 -6.13 0.33
N CYS A 119 -10.02 -6.53 0.44
CA CYS A 119 -9.59 -7.69 1.22
C CYS A 119 -8.32 -7.33 2.02
N VAL A 120 -7.94 -8.18 2.97
CA VAL A 120 -6.75 -7.97 3.83
C VAL A 120 -5.48 -7.77 2.99
N SER A 121 -5.29 -8.56 1.93
CA SER A 121 -4.14 -8.44 1.04
C SER A 121 -4.05 -7.06 0.36
N LYS A 122 -5.20 -6.45 0.00
CA LYS A 122 -5.24 -5.09 -0.56
C LYS A 122 -4.89 -4.04 0.49
N VAL A 123 -5.29 -4.22 1.75
CA VAL A 123 -4.89 -3.35 2.86
C VAL A 123 -3.38 -3.46 3.11
N MET A 124 -2.82 -4.67 3.13
CA MET A 124 -1.38 -4.88 3.25
C MET A 124 -0.61 -4.23 2.09
N GLN A 125 -1.10 -4.39 0.86
CA GLN A 125 -0.51 -3.77 -0.32
C GLN A 125 -0.49 -2.25 -0.21
N TRP A 126 -1.57 -1.66 0.30
CA TRP A 126 -1.63 -0.24 0.54
C TRP A 126 -0.62 0.20 1.62
N LEU A 127 -0.52 -0.50 2.75
CA LEU A 127 0.36 -0.15 3.86
C LEU A 127 1.86 -0.33 3.58
N SER A 128 2.23 -1.22 2.66
CA SER A 128 3.62 -1.69 2.54
C SER A 128 4.12 -1.85 1.10
N GLY A 129 3.25 -1.70 0.11
CA GLY A 129 3.55 -1.94 -1.30
C GLY A 129 3.53 -3.41 -1.73
N GLN A 130 3.33 -4.36 -0.81
CA GLN A 130 3.26 -5.80 -1.09
C GLN A 130 1.97 -6.41 -0.53
N ALA A 131 1.37 -7.36 -1.24
CA ALA A 131 0.10 -7.98 -0.84
C ALA A 131 0.28 -9.33 -0.08
N HIS A 132 1.52 -9.80 0.07
CA HIS A 132 1.86 -11.15 0.56
C HIS A 132 2.76 -11.09 1.79
N VAL A 133 2.83 -12.21 2.49
CA VAL A 133 3.77 -12.40 3.60
C VAL A 133 5.20 -12.42 3.05
N HIS A 134 6.15 -11.75 3.71
CA HIS A 134 7.55 -11.74 3.27
C HIS A 134 8.10 -13.17 3.15
N LEU A 135 8.92 -13.45 2.14
CA LEU A 135 9.40 -14.82 1.91
C LEU A 135 10.45 -15.24 2.95
N LEU A 136 11.38 -14.34 3.30
CA LEU A 136 12.46 -14.66 4.24
C LEU A 136 12.01 -14.40 5.68
N LEU A 137 12.32 -15.34 6.59
CA LEU A 137 12.02 -15.18 8.01
C LEU A 137 12.66 -13.92 8.60
N SER A 138 13.87 -13.57 8.16
CA SER A 138 14.55 -12.33 8.58
C SER A 138 13.81 -11.07 8.16
N GLU A 139 13.18 -11.08 6.97
CA GLU A 139 12.36 -9.97 6.50
C GLU A 139 11.05 -9.89 7.29
N ARG A 140 10.39 -11.03 7.55
CA ARG A 140 9.20 -11.10 8.42
C ARG A 140 9.50 -10.49 9.80
N GLN A 141 10.63 -10.86 10.41
CA GLN A 141 11.02 -10.36 11.74
C GLN A 141 11.38 -8.87 11.76
N ALA A 142 11.98 -8.36 10.69
CA ALA A 142 12.38 -6.96 10.57
C ALA A 142 11.20 -6.04 10.16
N PHE A 143 10.17 -6.60 9.52
CA PHE A 143 9.02 -5.85 9.05
C PHE A 143 8.25 -5.23 10.22
N LYS A 144 7.92 -3.94 10.10
CA LYS A 144 7.11 -3.20 11.07
C LYS A 144 6.28 -2.14 10.35
N ILE A 145 5.03 -2.03 10.75
CA ILE A 145 4.13 -0.98 10.28
C ILE A 145 4.05 0.06 11.40
N THR A 146 4.72 1.19 11.22
CA THR A 146 4.68 2.28 12.19
C THR A 146 3.29 2.91 12.19
N VAL A 147 2.63 2.96 13.35
CA VAL A 147 1.32 3.59 13.49
C VAL A 147 1.46 4.89 14.27
N LEU A 148 1.04 5.99 13.66
CA LEU A 148 1.03 7.33 14.24
C LEU A 148 -0.42 7.81 14.43
N PHE A 149 -0.59 8.78 15.33
CA PHE A 149 -1.90 9.32 15.67
C PHE A 149 -1.90 10.85 15.59
N ASP A 150 -2.75 11.38 14.74
CA ASP A 150 -2.89 12.82 14.56
C ASP A 150 -4.01 13.37 15.46
N HIS A 151 -3.58 14.00 16.56
CA HIS A 151 -4.44 14.66 17.53
C HIS A 151 -4.67 16.15 17.24
N THR A 152 -4.04 16.70 16.18
CA THR A 152 -3.99 18.16 15.95
C THR A 152 -4.63 18.58 14.63
N CYS A 153 -5.37 17.68 13.96
CA CYS A 153 -6.03 18.01 12.69
C CYS A 153 -6.96 19.24 12.81
N MET A 154 -7.68 19.35 13.92
CA MET A 154 -8.57 20.49 14.20
C MET A 154 -7.81 21.79 14.46
N GLU A 155 -6.58 21.72 14.93
CA GLU A 155 -5.72 22.91 15.10
C GLU A 155 -5.20 23.39 13.74
N ARG A 156 -4.85 22.46 12.86
CA ARG A 156 -4.31 22.78 11.53
C ARG A 156 -5.38 23.22 10.53
N MET A 157 -6.60 22.68 10.62
CA MET A 157 -7.71 23.02 9.72
C MET A 157 -9.04 23.05 10.48
N PRO A 158 -9.40 24.11 11.20
CA PRO A 158 -10.55 24.11 12.13
C PRO A 158 -11.90 23.71 11.53
N ASP A 159 -12.13 23.99 10.24
CA ASP A 159 -13.43 23.80 9.58
C ASP A 159 -13.57 22.47 8.82
N HIS A 160 -12.57 21.58 8.87
CA HIS A 160 -12.67 20.28 8.20
C HIS A 160 -13.70 19.37 8.89
N ARG A 161 -14.41 18.58 8.09
CA ARG A 161 -15.48 17.69 8.60
C ARG A 161 -15.04 16.24 8.77
N ILE A 162 -13.95 15.85 8.11
CA ILE A 162 -13.46 14.47 8.08
C ILE A 162 -11.95 14.46 7.78
N CYS A 163 -11.25 13.50 8.35
CA CYS A 163 -9.89 13.15 7.96
C CYS A 163 -9.85 11.68 7.57
N TYR A 164 -9.04 11.36 6.56
CA TYR A 164 -8.72 9.99 6.21
C TYR A 164 -7.36 9.60 6.81
N PRO A 165 -7.14 8.32 7.10
CA PRO A 165 -5.81 7.81 7.38
C PRO A 165 -4.88 8.10 6.20
N VAL A 166 -3.63 8.46 6.52
CA VAL A 166 -2.59 8.73 5.51
C VAL A 166 -1.53 7.66 5.60
N ASP A 167 -1.24 7.03 4.48
CA ASP A 167 -0.21 5.99 4.31
C ASP A 167 1.07 6.58 3.68
N SER A 168 2.20 5.95 4.02
CA SER A 168 3.42 6.00 3.26
C SER A 168 4.01 4.59 3.17
N ALA A 169 3.64 3.85 2.13
CA ALA A 169 4.11 2.48 1.89
C ALA A 169 5.65 2.36 1.88
N TRP A 170 6.36 3.39 1.39
CA TRP A 170 7.83 3.45 1.41
C TRP A 170 8.41 3.42 2.83
N THR A 171 7.79 4.15 3.76
CA THR A 171 8.22 4.18 5.16
C THR A 171 7.45 3.20 6.03
N GLN A 172 6.55 2.41 5.44
CA GLN A 172 5.66 1.47 6.15
C GLN A 172 4.96 2.16 7.32
N THR A 173 4.49 3.39 7.10
CA THR A 173 3.91 4.24 8.15
C THR A 173 2.49 4.62 7.80
N ILE A 174 1.58 4.43 8.74
CA ILE A 174 0.19 4.92 8.66
C ILE A 174 -0.06 5.92 9.79
N THR A 175 -0.74 7.01 9.46
CA THR A 175 -1.20 8.00 10.43
C THR A 175 -2.72 8.03 10.50
N PHE A 176 -3.27 7.74 11.67
CA PHE A 176 -4.70 7.80 11.91
C PHE A 176 -5.12 9.13 12.53
N PRO A 177 -6.14 9.82 12.00
CA PRO A 177 -6.75 10.97 12.66
C PRO A 177 -7.54 10.54 13.90
N THR A 178 -7.41 11.26 15.02
CA THR A 178 -8.10 10.87 16.27
C THR A 178 -9.40 11.63 16.54
N ALA A 179 -9.65 12.71 15.80
CA ALA A 179 -10.86 13.52 15.96
C ALA A 179 -12.09 12.91 15.27
N HIS A 180 -11.87 12.16 14.19
CA HIS A 180 -12.89 11.62 13.29
C HIS A 180 -12.67 10.11 13.19
N SER A 181 -13.73 9.29 13.18
CA SER A 181 -13.71 7.81 13.32
C SER A 181 -13.88 7.29 14.75
N THR A 182 -14.70 7.97 15.56
CA THR A 182 -15.01 7.53 16.95
C THR A 182 -15.92 6.30 17.02
N SER A 183 -16.65 5.99 15.94
CA SER A 183 -17.44 4.76 15.83
C SER A 183 -16.82 3.82 14.81
N LEU A 184 -16.98 2.52 15.06
CA LEU A 184 -16.49 1.47 14.16
C LEU A 184 -17.00 1.64 12.72
N ASN A 185 -18.27 1.99 12.53
CA ASN A 185 -18.84 2.18 11.18
C ASN A 185 -18.19 3.35 10.42
N GLN A 186 -17.96 4.49 11.09
CA GLN A 186 -17.24 5.61 10.48
C GLN A 186 -15.79 5.24 10.17
N PHE A 187 -15.13 4.51 11.08
CA PHE A 187 -13.77 4.02 10.88
C PHE A 187 -13.68 3.14 9.63
N LYS A 188 -14.57 2.16 9.48
CA LYS A 188 -14.61 1.26 8.32
C LYS A 188 -14.82 2.00 7.00
N GLU A 189 -15.76 2.94 6.97
CA GLU A 189 -16.03 3.73 5.77
C GLU A 189 -14.81 4.56 5.37
N ASN A 190 -14.18 5.23 6.33
CA ASN A 190 -12.97 6.01 6.10
C ASN A 190 -11.82 5.14 5.60
N MET A 191 -11.65 3.93 6.16
CA MET A 191 -10.65 2.97 5.70
C MET A 191 -10.91 2.50 4.28
N ARG A 192 -12.16 2.14 3.94
CA ARG A 192 -12.51 1.71 2.58
C ARG A 192 -12.17 2.80 1.56
N ILE A 193 -12.60 4.02 1.82
CA ILE A 193 -12.29 5.17 0.95
C ILE A 193 -10.78 5.39 0.86
N ALA A 194 -10.07 5.40 1.99
CA ALA A 194 -8.63 5.66 2.02
C ALA A 194 -7.84 4.62 1.22
N VAL A 195 -8.14 3.33 1.39
CA VAL A 195 -7.45 2.26 0.66
C VAL A 195 -7.80 2.31 -0.84
N GLN A 196 -9.08 2.45 -1.18
CA GLN A 196 -9.52 2.47 -2.58
C GLN A 196 -8.97 3.68 -3.34
N GLN A 197 -8.93 4.86 -2.73
CA GLN A 197 -8.43 6.09 -3.36
C GLN A 197 -6.90 6.19 -3.29
N GLY A 198 -6.28 5.68 -2.23
CA GLY A 198 -4.83 5.71 -2.02
C GLY A 198 -4.06 4.65 -2.80
N ALA A 199 -4.68 3.50 -3.12
CA ALA A 199 -4.06 2.45 -3.94
C ALA A 199 -3.75 2.92 -5.37
N TYR A 200 -4.46 3.94 -5.85
CA TYR A 200 -4.14 4.62 -7.09
C TYR A 200 -2.95 5.54 -6.86
N PHE A 201 -1.74 5.08 -7.21
CA PHE A 201 -0.50 5.89 -7.28
C PHE A 201 -0.57 7.08 -8.29
N TYR A 202 -1.76 7.58 -8.61
CA TYR A 202 -1.96 8.73 -9.48
C TYR A 202 -1.81 10.03 -8.69
N ARG A 203 -0.62 10.64 -8.85
CA ARG A 203 -0.26 12.07 -8.69
C ARG A 203 0.44 12.47 -7.39
N VAL A 204 1.78 12.53 -7.48
CA VAL A 204 2.58 13.74 -7.17
C VAL A 204 3.46 14.05 -8.38
#